data_AF-A0A9Y2P3D6-F1
#
_entry.id   AF-A0A9Y2P3D6-F1
#
_cell.length_a   1.000
_cell.length_b   1.000
_cell.length_c   1.000
_cell.angle_alpha   90.00
_cell.angle_beta   90.00
_cell.angle_gamma   90.00
#
_symmetry.space_group_name_H-M   'P 1'
#
loop_
_entity.id
_entity.type
_entity.pdbx_description
1 polymer ?
#
loop_
_entity_poly.entity_id
_entity_poly.type
_entity_poly.pdbx_seq_one_letter_code
_entity_poly.pdbx_strand_id
1 'polypeptide(L)'
;MQTPRSPHRWLAVAFGLIALGACTPPENNAVQELAAGGIEVQINTGRNCWEGRCLTYNAKTRSVQISPHDPIAVPAGVDLTDGYVSPTDFTALIKAAQSAPRPEGGGSSSGSSSGSGGATGGGSGYQD
;
A
#
# COMPACT_ATOMS: atom_id res chain seq x y z
N MET A 1 -14.79 57.94 -43.20
CA MET A 1 -13.37 58.31 -43.27
C MET A 1 -12.76 58.09 -41.89
N GLN A 2 -11.67 57.32 -41.85
CA GLN A 2 -11.00 56.80 -40.65
C GLN A 2 -10.13 57.83 -39.94
N THR A 3 -10.08 57.78 -38.61
CA THR A 3 -9.02 58.33 -37.74
C THR A 3 -9.26 57.83 -36.30
N PRO A 4 -8.24 57.67 -35.42
CA PRO A 4 -6.85 57.26 -35.63
C PRO A 4 -6.47 55.99 -34.82
N ARG A 5 -5.33 55.39 -35.21
CA ARG A 5 -4.64 54.27 -34.54
C ARG A 5 -4.07 54.71 -33.18
N SER A 6 -4.42 54.00 -32.11
CA SER A 6 -3.72 54.11 -30.81
C SER A 6 -2.65 53.02 -30.67
N PRO A 7 -1.37 53.37 -30.46
CA PRO A 7 -0.30 52.41 -30.25
C PRO A 7 -0.36 51.87 -28.81
N HIS A 8 -0.77 50.60 -28.66
CA HIS A 8 -0.72 49.93 -27.36
C HIS A 8 0.74 49.58 -27.02
N ARG A 9 1.45 50.55 -26.44
CA ARG A 9 2.67 50.34 -25.65
C ARG A 9 2.26 50.17 -24.19
N TRP A 10 2.02 48.93 -23.76
CA TRP A 10 2.06 48.54 -22.35
C TRP A 10 2.68 47.14 -22.31
N LEU A 11 4.01 47.06 -22.21
CA LEU A 11 4.72 46.78 -20.96
C LEU A 11 4.29 45.44 -20.36
N ALA A 12 5.15 44.46 -20.63
CA ALA A 12 5.22 43.19 -19.94
C ALA A 12 5.26 43.41 -18.42
N VAL A 13 4.32 42.80 -17.71
CA VAL A 13 4.46 42.47 -16.29
C VAL A 13 4.22 40.97 -16.19
N ALA A 14 5.28 40.22 -16.52
CA ALA A 14 5.43 38.85 -16.09
C ALA A 14 5.89 38.89 -14.64
N PHE A 15 4.96 38.75 -13.69
CA PHE A 15 5.29 38.51 -12.29
C PHE A 15 4.57 37.25 -11.84
N GLY A 16 5.38 36.26 -11.47
CA GLY A 16 4.99 34.89 -11.21
C GLY A 16 3.95 34.76 -10.10
N LEU A 17 2.94 33.96 -10.37
CA LEU A 17 2.18 33.26 -9.34
C LEU A 17 2.82 31.87 -9.17
N ILE A 18 3.70 31.84 -8.19
CA ILE A 18 4.04 30.73 -7.28
C ILE A 18 3.23 29.46 -7.59
N ALA A 19 3.91 28.46 -8.15
CA ALA A 19 3.41 27.09 -8.17
C ALA A 19 3.29 26.61 -6.72
N LEU A 20 2.08 26.68 -6.17
CA LEU A 20 1.73 25.94 -4.97
C LEU A 20 2.02 24.48 -5.28
N GLY A 21 2.95 23.89 -4.52
CA GLY A 21 3.40 22.52 -4.72
C GLY A 21 2.23 21.58 -4.93
N ALA A 22 2.38 20.66 -5.89
CA ALA A 22 1.39 19.67 -6.23
C ALA A 22 1.01 18.83 -4.99
N CYS A 23 0.02 19.30 -4.23
CA CYS A 23 -0.78 18.45 -3.37
C CYS A 23 -1.67 17.64 -4.31
N THR A 24 -1.10 16.63 -4.98
CA THR A 24 -1.91 15.57 -5.59
C THR A 24 -2.71 14.94 -4.44
N PRO A 25 -4.05 15.07 -4.43
CA PRO A 25 -4.85 14.42 -3.42
C PRO A 25 -4.50 12.92 -3.46
N PRO A 26 -4.45 12.24 -2.29
CA PRO A 26 -4.25 10.80 -2.28
C PRO A 26 -5.30 10.19 -3.21
N GLU A 27 -4.85 9.40 -4.18
CA GLU A 27 -5.71 8.76 -5.18
C GLU A 27 -6.60 7.71 -4.50
N ASN A 28 -7.62 8.14 -3.76
CA ASN A 28 -8.54 7.23 -3.10
C ASN A 28 -9.51 6.63 -4.14
N ASN A 29 -9.82 5.35 -3.96
CA ASN A 29 -10.84 4.65 -4.71
C ASN A 29 -12.21 5.30 -4.50
N ALA A 30 -13.06 5.17 -5.52
CA ALA A 30 -14.44 5.58 -5.42
C ALA A 30 -15.13 4.84 -4.26
N VAL A 31 -16.02 5.54 -3.57
CA VAL A 31 -16.85 4.99 -2.50
C VAL A 31 -18.31 5.10 -2.95
N GLN A 32 -19.10 4.05 -2.72
CA GLN A 32 -20.54 4.08 -2.93
C GLN A 32 -21.27 3.99 -1.59
N GLU A 33 -22.41 4.68 -1.48
CA GLU A 33 -23.31 4.56 -0.35
C GLU A 33 -24.32 3.44 -0.61
N LEU A 34 -24.50 2.55 0.35
CA LEU A 34 -25.55 1.54 0.33
C LEU A 34 -26.87 2.16 0.82
N ALA A 35 -27.98 1.69 0.28
CA ALA A 35 -29.32 2.12 0.68
C ALA A 35 -29.61 1.96 2.19
N ALA A 36 -28.85 1.11 2.89
CA ALA A 36 -28.94 0.88 4.33
C ALA A 36 -28.05 1.82 5.19
N GLY A 37 -27.38 2.80 4.60
CA GLY A 37 -26.51 3.73 5.33
C GLY A 37 -25.08 3.23 5.56
N GLY A 38 -24.64 2.22 4.79
CA GLY A 38 -23.26 1.76 4.75
C GLY A 38 -22.48 2.42 3.62
N ILE A 39 -21.15 2.30 3.64
CA ILE A 39 -20.31 2.64 2.50
C ILE A 39 -19.55 1.41 2.02
N GLU A 40 -19.24 1.39 0.73
CA GLU A 40 -18.46 0.36 0.07
C GLU A 40 -17.35 1.02 -0.75
N VAL A 41 -16.13 0.51 -0.60
CA VAL A 41 -14.93 0.98 -1.29
C VAL A 41 -14.78 0.17 -2.56
N GLN A 42 -14.68 0.85 -3.70
CA GLN A 42 -14.44 0.19 -4.98
C GLN A 42 -13.06 -0.48 -4.96
N ILE A 43 -12.95 -1.69 -5.50
CA ILE A 43 -11.69 -2.40 -5.70
C ILE A 43 -11.54 -2.81 -7.16
N ASN A 44 -10.41 -2.46 -7.75
CA ASN A 44 -10.06 -2.73 -9.14
C ASN A 44 -8.75 -3.53 -9.22
N THR A 45 -8.51 -4.18 -10.37
CA THR A 45 -7.19 -4.76 -10.63
C THR A 45 -6.14 -3.65 -10.70
N GLY A 46 -5.03 -3.80 -9.98
CA GLY A 46 -3.98 -2.80 -9.86
C GLY A 46 -3.96 -2.13 -8.49
N ARG A 47 -3.53 -0.87 -8.43
CA ARG A 47 -3.39 -0.10 -7.18
C ARG A 47 -4.75 0.40 -6.71
N ASN A 48 -5.06 0.16 -5.44
CA ASN A 48 -6.25 0.64 -4.76
C ASN A 48 -5.83 1.34 -3.47
N CYS A 49 -6.29 2.56 -3.24
CA CYS A 49 -6.01 3.32 -2.04
C CYS A 49 -7.32 3.76 -1.38
N TRP A 50 -7.36 3.72 -0.06
CA TRP A 50 -8.47 4.25 0.71
C TRP A 50 -7.94 4.80 2.03
N GLU A 51 -8.37 6.01 2.40
CA GLU A 51 -7.88 6.75 3.56
C GLU A 51 -6.34 6.85 3.63
N GLY A 52 -5.69 7.02 2.48
CA GLY A 52 -4.23 7.12 2.39
C GLY A 52 -3.48 5.80 2.58
N ARG A 53 -4.18 4.66 2.63
CA ARG A 53 -3.59 3.31 2.69
C ARG A 53 -3.80 2.62 1.35
N CYS A 54 -2.72 2.16 0.72
CA CYS A 54 -2.76 1.55 -0.60
C CYS A 54 -2.39 0.07 -0.58
N LEU A 55 -3.05 -0.73 -1.41
CA LEU A 55 -2.71 -2.11 -1.76
C LEU A 55 -2.79 -2.32 -3.27
N THR A 56 -2.09 -3.33 -3.78
CA THR A 56 -2.25 -3.81 -5.14
C THR A 56 -3.08 -5.08 -5.13
N TYR A 57 -4.17 -5.11 -5.90
CA TYR A 57 -5.01 -6.30 -6.09
C TYR A 57 -4.79 -6.90 -7.48
N ASN A 58 -4.60 -8.22 -7.54
CA ASN A 58 -4.51 -8.95 -8.80
C ASN A 58 -5.74 -9.88 -8.92
N ALA A 59 -6.67 -9.52 -9.81
CA ALA A 59 -7.87 -10.33 -10.03
C ALA A 59 -7.59 -11.70 -10.67
N LYS A 60 -6.47 -11.87 -11.39
CA LYS A 60 -6.12 -13.16 -12.01
C LYS A 60 -5.74 -14.21 -10.97
N THR A 61 -5.01 -13.80 -9.94
CA THR A 61 -4.52 -14.69 -8.88
C THR A 61 -5.30 -14.57 -7.58
N ARG A 62 -6.32 -13.68 -7.53
CA ARG A 62 -7.05 -13.26 -6.32
C ARG A 62 -6.10 -13.00 -5.15
N SER A 63 -5.07 -12.20 -5.40
CA SER A 63 -4.04 -11.88 -4.41
C SER A 63 -3.92 -10.39 -4.16
N VAL A 64 -3.57 -10.02 -2.92
CA VAL A 64 -3.29 -8.66 -2.51
C VAL A 64 -1.82 -8.51 -2.11
N GLN A 65 -1.25 -7.35 -2.39
CA GLN A 65 0.15 -7.05 -2.13
C GLN A 65 0.32 -5.63 -1.62
N ILE A 66 1.25 -5.42 -0.68
CA ILE A 66 1.72 -4.11 -0.27
C ILE A 66 3.23 -4.14 -0.32
N SER A 67 3.86 -3.26 -1.09
CA SER A 67 5.32 -3.18 -1.10
C SER A 67 5.86 -2.83 0.29
N PRO A 68 6.93 -3.50 0.77
CA PRO A 68 7.79 -4.45 0.05
C PRO A 68 7.40 -5.92 0.23
N HIS A 69 6.20 -6.26 0.71
CA HIS A 69 5.79 -7.62 1.02
C HIS A 69 5.40 -8.44 -0.21
N ASP A 70 5.48 -9.76 -0.08
CA ASP A 70 5.02 -10.72 -1.08
C ASP A 70 3.50 -10.70 -1.23
N PRO A 71 2.98 -11.02 -2.42
CA PRO A 71 1.54 -11.15 -2.63
C PRO A 71 0.97 -12.33 -1.84
N ILE A 72 -0.13 -12.10 -1.14
CA ILE A 72 -0.88 -13.14 -0.42
C ILE A 72 -2.25 -13.35 -1.03
N ALA A 73 -2.82 -14.53 -0.83
CA ALA A 73 -4.21 -14.79 -1.17
C ALA A 73 -5.15 -13.89 -0.34
N VAL A 74 -6.29 -13.53 -0.93
CA VAL A 74 -7.36 -12.83 -0.23
C VAL A 74 -7.84 -13.70 0.94
N PRO A 75 -7.90 -13.16 2.18
CA PRO A 75 -8.37 -13.89 3.35
C PRO A 75 -9.79 -14.43 3.16
N ALA A 76 -10.07 -15.58 3.78
CA ALA A 76 -11.41 -16.17 3.76
C ALA A 76 -12.43 -15.19 4.37
N GLY A 77 -13.59 -15.06 3.73
CA GLY A 77 -14.69 -14.19 4.17
C GLY A 77 -14.71 -12.80 3.52
N VAL A 78 -13.66 -12.41 2.78
CA VAL A 78 -13.67 -11.19 1.96
C VAL A 78 -14.08 -11.54 0.54
N ASP A 79 -15.25 -11.04 0.11
CA ASP A 79 -15.69 -11.15 -1.28
C ASP A 79 -15.30 -9.91 -2.08
N LEU A 80 -14.66 -10.14 -3.24
CA LEU A 80 -14.20 -9.09 -4.16
C LEU A 80 -14.89 -9.20 -5.54
N THR A 81 -15.93 -10.03 -5.65
CA THR A 81 -16.51 -10.44 -6.93
C THR A 81 -17.28 -9.29 -7.58
N ASP A 82 -17.93 -8.48 -6.76
CA ASP A 82 -18.73 -7.34 -7.23
C ASP A 82 -17.90 -6.06 -7.45
N GLY A 83 -16.58 -6.11 -7.18
CA GLY A 83 -15.69 -4.97 -7.34
C GLY A 83 -15.85 -3.90 -6.25
N TYR A 84 -16.55 -4.22 -5.16
CA TYR A 84 -16.71 -3.37 -3.98
C TYR A 84 -16.46 -4.19 -2.71
N VAL A 85 -15.95 -3.53 -1.67
CA VAL A 85 -15.70 -4.12 -0.36
C VAL A 85 -16.09 -3.18 0.76
N SER A 86 -16.43 -3.73 1.92
CA SER A 86 -16.62 -2.88 3.09
C SER A 86 -15.30 -2.22 3.53
N PRO A 87 -15.35 -1.04 4.18
CA PRO A 87 -14.20 -0.43 4.86
C PRO A 87 -13.42 -1.38 5.78
N THR A 88 -14.15 -2.25 6.48
CA THR A 88 -13.60 -3.24 7.40
C THR A 88 -12.80 -4.29 6.64
N ASP A 89 -13.34 -4.80 5.52
CA ASP A 89 -12.66 -5.77 4.68
C ASP A 89 -11.44 -5.17 3.99
N PHE A 90 -11.55 -3.94 3.49
CA PHE A 90 -10.38 -3.23 2.94
C PHE A 90 -9.27 -3.11 3.99
N THR A 91 -9.62 -2.77 5.23
CA THR A 91 -8.67 -2.71 6.34
C THR A 91 -8.07 -4.08 6.68
N ALA A 92 -8.86 -5.15 6.63
CA ALA A 92 -8.40 -6.51 6.86
C ALA A 92 -7.41 -6.96 5.77
N LEU A 93 -7.68 -6.65 4.50
CA LEU A 93 -6.76 -6.90 3.38
C LEU A 93 -5.42 -6.19 3.59
N ILE A 94 -5.44 -4.92 4.00
CA ILE A 94 -4.21 -4.18 4.27
C ILE A 94 -3.41 -4.86 5.39
N LYS A 95 -4.06 -5.21 6.50
CA LYS A 95 -3.39 -5.86 7.64
C LYS A 95 -2.80 -7.22 7.25
N ALA A 96 -3.55 -8.01 6.49
CA ALA A 96 -3.09 -9.30 6.00
C ALA A 96 -1.86 -9.13 5.08
N ALA A 97 -1.92 -8.22 4.10
CA ALA A 97 -0.81 -7.95 3.19
C ALA A 97 0.43 -7.37 3.90
N GLN A 98 0.25 -6.59 4.97
CA GLN A 98 1.34 -6.10 5.81
C GLN A 98 2.00 -7.21 6.65
N SER A 99 1.24 -8.27 6.99
CA SER A 99 1.76 -9.43 7.71
C SER A 99 2.42 -10.48 6.81
N ALA A 100 2.35 -10.30 5.49
CA ALA A 100 2.95 -11.22 4.54
C ALA A 100 4.49 -11.23 4.66
N PRO A 101 5.15 -12.33 4.27
CA PRO A 101 6.61 -12.35 4.13
C PRO A 101 7.10 -11.23 3.21
N ARG A 102 8.35 -10.82 3.37
CA ARG A 102 9.02 -9.95 2.39
C ARG A 102 9.89 -10.83 1.50
N PRO A 103 9.98 -10.54 0.19
CA PRO A 103 10.89 -11.24 -0.69
C PRO A 103 12.30 -11.03 -0.14
N GLU A 104 12.96 -12.15 0.18
CA GLU A 104 14.31 -12.15 0.74
C GLU A 104 15.33 -11.72 -0.33
N GLY A 105 15.43 -10.41 -0.56
CA GLY A 105 16.49 -9.80 -1.33
C GLY A 105 17.76 -9.67 -0.50
N GLY A 106 18.49 -10.78 -0.33
CA GLY A 106 19.93 -10.81 -0.01
C GLY A 106 20.43 -9.86 1.09
N GLY A 107 20.04 -10.09 2.33
CA GLY A 107 20.72 -9.54 3.52
C GLY A 107 21.32 -10.68 4.32
N SER A 108 22.64 -10.68 4.47
CA SER A 108 23.42 -11.72 5.14
C SER A 108 22.74 -12.26 6.40
N SER A 109 22.54 -13.57 6.41
CA SER A 109 22.31 -14.37 7.60
C SER A 109 23.41 -14.08 8.64
N SER A 110 23.15 -13.13 9.53
CA SER A 110 23.71 -13.15 10.88
C SER A 110 22.65 -13.74 11.81
N GLY A 111 22.25 -14.97 11.49
CA GLY A 111 21.65 -15.86 12.47
C GLY A 111 22.74 -16.20 13.48
N SER A 112 22.86 -15.42 14.55
CA SER A 112 23.55 -15.84 15.75
C SER A 112 22.68 -16.90 16.43
N SER A 113 22.74 -18.12 15.93
CA SER A 113 22.35 -19.29 16.70
C SER A 113 23.37 -19.46 17.83
N SER A 114 23.10 -18.78 18.95
CA SER A 114 23.75 -19.10 20.23
C SER A 114 23.20 -20.44 20.71
N GLY A 115 23.64 -21.51 20.04
CA GLY A 115 23.38 -22.90 20.39
C GLY A 115 23.94 -23.14 21.78
N SER A 116 23.05 -23.25 22.75
CA SER A 116 23.35 -23.71 24.10
C SER A 116 23.57 -25.21 24.06
N GLY A 117 24.78 -25.63 23.67
CA GLY A 117 25.20 -27.02 23.68
C GLY A 117 25.60 -27.45 25.09
N GLY A 118 24.63 -27.95 25.86
CA GLY A 118 24.88 -28.58 27.15
C GLY A 118 25.75 -29.83 26.99
N ALA A 119 26.93 -29.81 27.58
CA ALA A 119 27.76 -31.01 27.75
C ALA A 119 27.30 -31.75 29.01
N THR A 120 26.49 -32.79 28.84
CA THR A 120 26.27 -33.82 29.87
C THR A 120 27.54 -34.65 30.03
N GLY A 121 28.39 -34.26 30.99
CA GLY A 121 29.51 -35.06 31.46
C GLY A 121 29.02 -36.11 32.48
N GLY A 122 28.76 -37.32 32.02
CA GLY A 122 28.47 -38.47 32.88
C GLY A 122 29.76 -38.97 33.53
N GLY A 123 29.93 -38.69 34.82
CA GLY A 123 30.95 -39.30 35.66
C GLY A 123 30.42 -40.57 36.32
N SER A 124 30.94 -41.73 35.92
CA SER A 124 30.81 -42.99 36.66
C SER A 124 31.99 -43.89 36.29
N GLY A 125 32.88 -44.13 37.24
CA GLY A 125 34.05 -44.99 37.08
C GLY A 125 34.89 -45.06 38.35
N TYR A 126 34.44 -45.88 39.30
CA TYR A 126 35.29 -46.49 40.32
C TYR A 126 36.14 -47.58 39.66
N GLN A 127 37.46 -47.65 39.93
CA GLN A 127 38.24 -48.89 40.10
C GLN A 127 39.73 -48.59 40.37
N ASP A 128 40.20 -49.20 41.47
CA ASP A 128 41.56 -49.39 42.04
C ASP A 128 42.46 -48.16 42.35
#